data_AF-A0A6S6TCM9-F1
#
_entry.id   AF-A0A6S6TCM9-F1
#
_cell.length_a   1.000
_cell.length_b   1.000
_cell.length_c   1.000
_cell.angle_alpha   90.00
_cell.angle_beta   90.00
_cell.angle_gamma   90.00
#
_symmetry.space_group_name_H-M   'P 1'
#
loop_
_entity.id
_entity.type
_entity.pdbx_description
1 polymer ?
#
loop_
_entity_poly.entity_id
_entity_poly.type
_entity_poly.pdbx_seq_one_letter_code
_entity_poly.pdbx_strand_id
1 'polypeptide(L)' 'MAQFDVYRNNNPASQEHIPYLLDVQSDLLDVLNTRVIVPLNEDTLTTPRIGDTQAIGIT' A
#
# COMPACT_ATOMS: atom_id res chain seq x y z
N MET A 1 17.53 -4.56 -6.41
CA MET A 1 16.73 -4.51 -5.17
C MET A 1 16.41 -5.95 -4.86
N ALA A 2 16.50 -6.34 -3.59
CA ALA A 2 16.30 -7.73 -3.21
C ALA A 2 14.80 -8.02 -3.07
N GLN A 3 14.43 -9.29 -3.20
CA GLN A 3 13.09 -9.74 -2.83
C GLN A 3 12.76 -9.31 -1.39
N PHE A 4 11.54 -8.81 -1.19
CA PHE A 4 10.98 -8.30 0.06
C PHE A 4 11.51 -6.93 0.53
N ASP A 5 12.27 -6.21 -0.30
CA ASP A 5 12.61 -4.82 -0.04
C ASP A 5 11.41 -3.89 -0.27
N VAL A 6 11.23 -2.92 0.63
CA VAL A 6 10.25 -1.83 0.47
C VAL A 6 10.95 -0.58 -0.02
N TYR A 7 10.36 0.09 -1.00
CA TYR A 7 10.90 1.33 -1.56
C TYR A 7 9.82 2.38 -1.81
N ARG A 8 10.24 3.65 -1.87
CA ARG A 8 9.33 4.76 -2.16
C ARG A 8 8.89 4.72 -3.62
N ASN A 9 7.59 4.92 -3.83
CA ASN A 9 7.07 5.16 -5.16
C ASN A 9 7.49 6.56 -5.64
N ASN A 10 8.32 6.63 -6.68
CA ASN A 10 8.77 7.89 -7.26
C ASN A 10 7.87 8.38 -8.41
N ASN A 11 6.78 7.67 -8.70
CA ASN A 11 5.84 8.10 -9.73
C ASN A 11 4.92 9.20 -9.17
N PRO A 12 5.06 10.47 -9.61
CA PRO A 12 4.28 11.58 -9.05
C PRO A 12 2.77 11.42 -9.26
N ALA A 13 2.34 10.65 -10.25
CA ALA A 13 0.92 10.43 -10.53
C ALA A 13 0.23 9.49 -9.52
N SER A 14 0.98 8.60 -8.88
CA SER A 14 0.43 7.59 -7.97
C SER A 14 1.04 7.61 -6.56
N GLN A 15 2.13 8.36 -6.35
CA GLN A 15 2.84 8.43 -5.07
C GLN A 15 1.96 8.94 -3.92
N GLU A 16 0.99 9.82 -4.20
CA GLU A 16 0.06 10.32 -3.18
C GLU A 16 -0.81 9.19 -2.59
N HIS A 17 -1.30 8.29 -3.45
CA HIS A 17 -2.20 7.21 -3.04
C HIS A 17 -1.44 5.93 -2.69
N ILE A 18 -0.24 5.73 -3.26
CA ILE A 18 0.60 4.55 -3.10
C ILE A 18 2.02 5.03 -2.80
N PRO A 19 2.34 5.40 -1.54
CA PRO A 19 3.63 5.95 -1.18
C PRO A 19 4.77 4.93 -1.22
N TYR A 20 4.49 3.64 -1.02
CA TYR A 20 5.51 2.60 -0.99
C TYR A 20 5.15 1.40 -1.87
N LEU A 21 6.19 0.69 -2.30
CA LEU A 21 6.12 -0.47 -3.17
C LEU A 21 6.99 -1.56 -2.53
N LEU A 22 6.45 -2.77 -2.39
CA LEU A 22 7.16 -3.94 -1.91
C LEU A 22 7.58 -4.79 -3.11
N ASP A 23 8.88 -5.06 -3.25
CA ASP A 23 9.38 -6.03 -4.23
C ASP A 23 9.06 -7.45 -3.75
N VAL A 24 8.35 -8.24 -4.56
CA VAL A 24 8.06 -9.65 -4.26
C VAL A 24 8.63 -10.59 -5.33
N GLN A 25 9.32 -10.03 -6.33
CA GLN A 25 9.91 -10.80 -7.41
C GLN A 25 11.02 -11.70 -6.86
N SER A 26 11.02 -12.95 -7.30
CA SER A 26 12.13 -13.86 -7.02
C SER A 26 13.39 -13.38 -7.74
N ASP A 27 14.52 -13.44 -7.04
CA ASP A 27 15.86 -13.15 -7.59
C ASP A 27 16.17 -13.94 -8.87
N LEU A 28 15.54 -15.11 -9.08
CA LEU A 28 15.68 -15.90 -10.32
C LEU A 28 15.25 -15.10 -11.57
N LEU A 29 14.36 -14.13 -11.41
CA LEU A 29 13.83 -13.28 -12.47
C LEU A 29 14.50 -11.91 -12.54
N ASP A 30 15.58 -11.66 -11.79
CA ASP A 30 16.27 -10.36 -11.76
C ASP A 30 16.85 -9.92 -13.12
N VAL A 31 16.95 -10.84 -14.08
CA VAL A 31 17.34 -10.53 -15.47
C VAL A 31 16.28 -9.74 -16.24
N LEU A 32 15.03 -9.69 -15.77
CA LEU A 32 13.94 -8.97 -16.42
C LEU A 32 13.99 -7.48 -16.06
N ASN A 33 13.67 -6.63 -17.04
CA ASN A 33 13.55 -5.18 -16.82
C ASN A 33 12.20 -4.77 -16.17
N THR A 34 11.40 -5.75 -15.77
CA THR A 34 10.11 -5.55 -15.10
C THR A 34 10.17 -6.19 -13.72
N ARG A 35 9.47 -5.59 -12.75
CA ARG A 35 9.39 -6.11 -11.38
C ARG A 35 7.94 -6.39 -10.98
N VAL A 36 7.71 -7.52 -10.32
CA VAL A 36 6.43 -7.82 -9.66
C VAL A 36 6.43 -7.20 -8.27
N ILE A 37 5.46 -6.32 -8.00
CA ILE A 37 5.42 -5.52 -6.77
C ILE A 37 4.04 -5.54 -6.12
N VAL A 38 4.01 -5.26 -4.82
CA VAL A 38 2.77 -5.03 -4.06
C VAL A 38 2.71 -3.55 -3.64
N PRO A 39 1.68 -2.79 -4.05
CA PRO A 39 1.51 -1.41 -3.60
C PRO A 39 1.11 -1.37 -2.13
N LEU A 40 1.75 -0.48 -1.37
CA LEU A 40 1.41 -0.22 0.02
C LEU A 40 0.82 1.19 0.12
N ASN A 41 -0.42 1.26 0.58
CA ASN A 41 -1.16 2.49 0.83
C ASN A 41 -1.66 2.52 2.28
N GLU A 42 -1.79 3.72 2.82
CA GLU A 42 -2.48 3.89 4.10
C GLU A 42 -3.97 3.65 3.88
N ASP A 43 -4.55 2.75 4.66
CA ASP A 43 -6.00 2.57 4.67
C ASP A 43 -6.61 3.66 5.55
N THR A 44 -7.04 4.75 4.91
CA THR A 44 -7.69 5.87 5.60
C THR A 44 -9.19 5.65 5.78
N LEU A 45 -9.74 4.53 5.30
CA LEU A 45 -11.14 4.20 5.44
C LEU A 45 -11.33 2.95 6.30
N THR A 46 -12.10 3.13 7.38
CA THR A 46 -12.91 2.06 7.99
C THR A 46 -12.21 1.18 9.03
N THR A 47 -12.02 1.74 10.21
CA THR A 47 -12.56 1.08 11.40
C THR A 47 -13.31 2.14 12.20
N PRO A 48 -14.65 2.04 12.33
CA PRO A 48 -15.35 2.83 13.34
C PRO A 48 -14.65 2.55 14.67
N ARG A 49 -14.09 3.57 15.32
CA ARG A 49 -13.58 3.39 16.67
C ARG A 49 -14.80 2.98 17.49
N ILE A 50 -14.77 1.79 18.06
CA ILE A 50 -15.83 1.33 18.98
C ILE A 50 -15.84 2.36 20.13
N GLY A 51 -16.77 3.31 20.07
CA GLY A 51 -16.77 4.53 20.89
C GLY A 51 -17.42 5.75 20.21
N ASP A 52 -17.42 5.82 18.88
CA ASP A 52 -17.99 6.97 18.13
C ASP A 52 -19.51 6.86 17.92
N THR A 53 -20.22 6.02 18.70
CA THR A 53 -21.68 5.90 18.68
C THR A 53 -22.33 7.10 19.36
N GLN A 54 -22.37 8.23 18.65
CA GLN A 54 -23.27 9.34 18.91
C GLN A 54 -23.88 9.78 17.57
N ALA A 55 -24.83 8.98 17.06
CA ALA A 55 -25.90 9.39 16.13
C ALA A 55 -26.47 8.17 15.37
N ILE A 56 -27.02 7.19 16.08
CA ILE A 56 -28.19 6.50 15.54
C ILE A 56 -29.33 6.84 16.49
N GLY A 57 -29.87 8.04 16.29
CA GLY A 57 -31.11 8.46 16.95
C GLY A 57 -32.25 7.60 16.44
N ILE A 58 -32.61 6.58 17.23
CA ILE A 58 -33.92 5.94 17.17
C ILE A 58 -34.77 6.51 18.32
N THR A 59 -35.41 7.64 18.07
CA THR A 59 -36.67 8.08 18.70
C THR A 59 -37.28 9.13 17.77
#